data_AF-A0AAX0XKH7-F1
#
_entry.id   AF-A0AAX0XKH7-F1
#
_cell.length_a   1.000
_cell.length_b   1.000
_cell.length_c   1.000
_cell.angle_alpha   90.00
_cell.angle_beta   90.00
_cell.angle_gamma   90.00
#
_symmetry.space_group_name_H-M   'P 1'
#
loop_
_entity.id
_entity.type
_entity.pdbx_description
1 polymer ?
#
loop_
_entity_poly.entity_id
_entity_poly.type
_entity_poly.pdbx_seq_one_letter_code
_entity_poly.pdbx_strand_id
1 'polypeptide(L)' 'MSKAATTLSAGRPSARTDKSKAATLASLADDAASMKRVNFELSADQHTKLKIYATRQGKTIKELLTEYVASLPD' A
#
# COMPACT_ATOMS: atom_id res chain seq x y z
N MET A 1 0.45 -23.88 46.57
CA MET A 1 1.15 -23.09 45.53
C MET A 1 0.66 -23.57 44.18
N SER A 2 -0.41 -22.96 43.65
CA SER A 2 -1.08 -23.41 42.43
C SER A 2 -0.87 -22.38 41.33
N LYS A 3 -0.13 -22.79 40.31
CA LYS A 3 0.33 -22.01 39.15
C LYS A 3 -0.86 -21.48 38.34
N ALA A 4 -0.99 -20.15 38.23
CA ALA A 4 -1.98 -19.53 37.35
C ALA A 4 -1.59 -19.76 35.89
N ALA A 5 -2.40 -20.53 35.17
CA ALA A 5 -2.25 -20.71 33.73
C ALA A 5 -2.71 -19.42 33.03
N THR A 6 -1.79 -18.76 32.34
CA THR A 6 -2.08 -17.68 31.40
C THR A 6 -2.83 -18.28 30.22
N THR A 7 -4.16 -18.22 30.28
CA THR A 7 -5.05 -18.56 29.17
C THR A 7 -4.88 -17.48 28.09
N LEU A 8 -3.95 -17.72 27.16
CA LEU A 8 -3.89 -16.97 25.92
C LEU A 8 -5.16 -17.29 25.11
N SER A 9 -6.21 -16.49 25.36
CA SER A 9 -7.46 -16.56 24.61
C SER A 9 -7.18 -16.18 23.16
N ALA A 10 -7.22 -17.17 22.27
CA ALA A 10 -7.23 -16.98 20.83
C ALA A 10 -8.61 -16.43 20.40
N GLY A 11 -8.91 -15.21 20.82
CA GLY A 11 -10.10 -14.49 20.40
C GLY A 11 -9.95 -14.03 18.94
N ARG A 12 -11.07 -14.03 18.20
CA ARG A 12 -11.11 -13.47 16.85
C ARG A 12 -10.71 -11.99 16.91
N PRO A 13 -9.79 -11.49 16.06
CA PRO A 13 -9.31 -10.10 16.11
C PRO A 13 -10.43 -9.06 15.93
N SER A 14 -11.61 -9.46 15.47
CA SER A 14 -12.84 -8.66 15.41
C SER A 14 -13.35 -8.16 16.76
N ALA A 15 -12.93 -8.78 17.87
CA ALA A 15 -13.32 -8.38 19.24
C ALA A 15 -12.53 -7.17 19.77
N ARG A 16 -11.55 -6.64 19.02
CA ARG A 16 -10.83 -5.43 19.39
C ARG A 16 -11.73 -4.20 19.17
N THR A 17 -11.86 -3.44 20.24
CA THR A 17 -12.72 -2.26 20.46
C THR A 17 -12.64 -1.23 19.33
N ASP A 18 -13.73 -0.50 19.09
CA ASP A 18 -13.91 0.47 18.01
C ASP A 18 -12.82 1.56 17.92
N LYS A 19 -12.16 1.86 19.04
CA LYS A 19 -11.00 2.77 19.10
C LYS A 19 -9.80 2.30 18.26
N SER A 20 -9.57 0.98 18.19
CA SER A 20 -8.51 0.39 17.36
C SER A 20 -8.87 0.38 15.87
N LYS A 21 -10.16 0.23 15.53
CA LYS A 21 -10.67 0.34 14.15
C LYS A 21 -10.62 1.77 13.63
N ALA A 22 -10.98 2.76 14.47
CA ALA A 22 -10.97 4.17 14.10
C ALA A 22 -9.56 4.69 13.80
N ALA A 23 -8.56 4.29 14.60
CA ALA A 23 -7.17 4.65 14.36
C ALA A 23 -6.61 4.07 13.05
N THR A 24 -7.01 2.83 12.68
CA THR A 24 -6.63 2.25 11.39
C THR A 24 -7.35 2.89 10.20
N LEU A 25 -8.60 3.33 10.37
CA LEU A 25 -9.36 3.98 9.29
C LEU A 25 -8.88 5.40 9.01
N ALA A 26 -8.50 6.16 10.04
CA ALA A 26 -7.95 7.50 9.88
C ALA A 26 -6.63 7.51 9.08
N SER A 27 -5.76 6.51 9.32
CA SER A 27 -4.51 6.34 8.55
C SER A 27 -4.74 5.99 7.07
N LEU A 28 -5.91 5.50 6.69
CA LEU A 28 -6.25 5.16 5.30
C LEU A 28 -6.94 6.32 4.57
N ALA A 29 -7.52 7.27 5.31
CA ALA A 29 -8.32 8.35 4.77
C ALA A 29 -7.48 9.52 4.22
N ASP A 30 -6.30 9.76 4.77
CA ASP A 30 -5.49 10.96 4.47
C ASP A 30 -4.80 10.89 3.09
N ASP A 31 -4.43 9.70 2.61
CA ASP A 31 -3.70 9.51 1.33
C ASP A 31 -4.61 9.44 0.09
N ALA A 32 -5.92 9.21 0.27
CA ALA A 32 -6.81 8.90 -0.85
C ALA A 32 -7.40 10.14 -1.55
N ALA A 33 -7.44 11.29 -0.88
CA ALA A 33 -8.16 12.47 -1.36
C ALA A 33 -7.43 13.25 -2.48
N SER A 34 -6.13 13.05 -2.67
CA SER A 34 -5.30 13.84 -3.60
C SER A 34 -4.76 13.06 -4.81
N MET A 35 -4.84 11.73 -4.81
CA MET A 35 -4.29 10.91 -5.90
C MET A 35 -5.33 10.64 -6.98
N LYS A 36 -5.06 11.11 -8.21
CA LYS A 36 -5.88 10.80 -9.39
C LYS A 36 -5.31 9.58 -10.12
N ARG A 37 -6.14 8.56 -10.34
CA ARG A 37 -5.78 7.39 -11.18
C ARG A 37 -5.83 7.77 -12.66
N VAL A 38 -4.82 7.35 -13.43
CA VAL A 38 -4.79 7.47 -14.88
C VAL A 38 -5.18 6.14 -15.53
N ASN A 39 -5.91 6.19 -16.64
CA ASN A 39 -6.25 5.00 -17.42
C ASN A 39 -5.08 4.69 -18.37
N PHE A 40 -4.43 3.54 -18.17
CA PHE A 40 -3.22 3.19 -18.91
C PHE A 40 -3.24 1.71 -19.25
N GLU A 41 -3.02 1.41 -20.53
CA GLU A 41 -2.99 0.06 -21.07
C GLU A 41 -1.68 -0.15 -21.82
N LEU A 42 -1.05 -1.29 -21.59
CA LEU A 42 0.17 -1.73 -22.25
C LEU A 42 0.02 -3.19 -22.66
N SER A 43 0.64 -3.58 -23.77
CA SER A 43 0.79 -5.00 -24.07
C SER A 43 1.66 -5.69 -23.01
N ALA A 44 1.55 -7.01 -22.88
CA ALA A 44 2.35 -7.79 -21.93
C ALA A 44 3.86 -7.58 -22.12
N ASP A 45 4.31 -7.47 -23.37
CA ASP A 45 5.71 -7.23 -23.71
C ASP A 45 6.20 -5.85 -23.26
N GLN A 46 5.37 -4.81 -23.46
CA GLN A 46 5.68 -3.45 -23.04
C GLN A 46 5.70 -3.34 -21.52
N HIS A 47 4.74 -3.96 -20.83
CA HIS A 47 4.73 -4.00 -19.38
C HIS A 47 5.97 -4.73 -18.81
N THR A 48 6.40 -5.83 -19.45
CA THR A 48 7.61 -6.56 -19.06
C THR A 48 8.86 -5.70 -19.22
N LYS A 49 8.99 -5.01 -20.36
CA LYS A 49 10.09 -4.06 -20.60
C LYS A 49 10.11 -2.95 -19.54
N LEU A 50 8.95 -2.36 -19.25
CA LEU A 50 8.80 -1.30 -18.24
C LEU A 50 9.20 -1.80 -16.84
N LYS A 51 8.78 -3.02 -16.48
CA LYS A 51 9.11 -3.63 -15.18
C LYS A 51 10.60 -3.91 -15.03
N ILE A 52 11.25 -4.46 -16.06
CA ILE A 52 12.70 -4.68 -16.06
C ILE A 52 13.45 -3.35 -15.93
N TYR A 53 13.03 -2.33 -16.68
CA TYR A 53 13.65 -1.00 -16.64
C TYR A 53 13.54 -0.34 -15.25
N ALA A 54 12.38 -0.41 -14.60
CA ALA A 54 12.18 0.09 -13.25
C ALA A 54 13.06 -0.67 -12.23
N THR A 55 13.08 -2.00 -12.34
CA THR A 55 13.86 -2.88 -11.44
C THR A 55 15.36 -2.59 -11.54
N ARG A 56 15.89 -2.34 -12.73
CA ARG A 56 17.31 -1.97 -12.94
C ARG A 56 17.71 -0.69 -12.23
N GLN A 57 16.75 0.20 -11.94
CA GLN A 57 16.97 1.46 -11.23
C GLN A 57 16.61 1.36 -9.74
N GLY A 58 16.19 0.19 -9.25
CA GLY A 58 15.72 0.01 -7.88
C GLY A 58 14.38 0.69 -7.59
N LYS A 59 13.58 0.98 -8.62
CA LYS A 59 12.30 1.70 -8.52
C LYS A 59 11.12 0.80 -8.87
N THR A 60 9.96 1.15 -8.36
CA THR A 60 8.67 0.64 -8.83
C THR A 60 8.23 1.35 -10.10
N ILE A 61 7.32 0.73 -10.87
CA ILE A 61 6.72 1.38 -12.04
C ILE A 61 5.99 2.68 -11.64
N LYS A 62 5.36 2.71 -10.46
CA LYS A 62 4.71 3.90 -9.93
C LYS A 62 5.70 5.05 -9.77
N GLU A 63 6.79 4.83 -9.03
CA GLU A 63 7.81 5.87 -8.79
C GLU A 63 8.40 6.38 -10.10
N LEU A 64 8.75 5.46 -11.01
CA LEU A 64 9.30 5.80 -12.31
C LEU A 64 8.37 6.71 -13.12
N LEU A 65 7.08 6.38 -13.18
CA LEU A 65 6.09 7.19 -13.90
C LEU A 65 5.80 8.51 -13.17
N THR A 66 5.75 8.51 -11.84
CA THR A 66 5.57 9.73 -11.06
C THR A 66 6.72 10.72 -11.28
N GLU A 67 7.97 10.24 -11.26
CA GLU A 67 9.15 11.06 -11.53
C GLU A 67 9.15 11.59 -12.96
N TYR A 68 8.81 10.74 -13.94
CA TYR A 68 8.70 11.15 -15.32
C TYR A 68 7.67 12.28 -15.48
N VAL A 69 6.47 12.13 -14.89
CA VAL A 69 5.43 13.17 -14.92
C VAL A 69 5.90 14.45 -14.23
N ALA A 70 6.61 14.35 -13.11
CA ALA A 70 7.18 15.51 -12.41
C ALA A 70 8.26 16.25 -13.21
N SER A 71 8.87 15.60 -14.20
CA SER A 71 9.87 16.20 -15.09
C SER A 71 9.28 16.88 -16.34
N LEU A 72 7.97 16.76 -16.57
CA LEU A 72 7.32 17.39 -17.73
C LEU A 72 7.27 18.92 -17.55
N PRO A 73 7.45 19.70 -18.63
CA PRO A 73 7.25 21.15 -18.59
C PRO A 73 5.78 21.50 -18.35
N ASP A 74 5.55 22.69 -17.79
CA ASP A 74 4.20 23.29 -17.63
C ASP A 74 3.58 23.69 -18.98
#